data_AF-A0A2X4UYI9-F1
#
_entry.id   AF-A0A2X4UYI9-F1
#
_cell.length_a   1.000
_cell.length_b   1.000
_cell.length_c   1.000
_cell.angle_alpha   90.00
_cell.angle_beta   90.00
_cell.angle_gamma   90.00
#
_symmetry.space_group_name_H-M   'P 1'
#
loop_
_entity.id
_entity.type
_entity.pdbx_description
1 polymer ?
#
loop_
_entity_poly.entity_id
_entity_poly.type
_entity_poly.pdbx_seq_one_letter_code
_entity_poly.pdbx_strand_id
1 'polypeptide(L)' 'MTQTLSQLEHSGAFIERHIGSSAQQQQQLLEAVGARSLSALIQQIVPADIQLPGRRRWAMRRLNIRRWPN' A
#
# COMPACT_ATOMS: atom_id res chain seq x y z
N MET A 1 34.18 11.37 -12.07
CA MET A 1 33.05 11.36 -11.12
C MET A 1 32.31 10.05 -11.29
N THR A 2 32.26 9.20 -10.27
CA THR A 2 31.59 7.90 -10.31
C THR A 2 30.35 7.94 -9.44
N GLN A 3 29.17 7.95 -10.06
CA GLN A 3 27.89 7.80 -9.35
C GLN A 3 27.73 6.36 -8.88
N THR A 4 27.18 6.15 -7.68
CA THR A 4 26.88 4.82 -7.18
C THR A 4 25.61 4.28 -7.86
N LEU A 5 25.49 2.96 -7.97
CA LEU A 5 24.32 2.32 -8.60
C LEU A 5 23.01 2.74 -7.90
N SER A 6 23.04 2.90 -6.58
CA SER A 6 21.91 3.40 -5.78
C SER A 6 21.48 4.84 -6.14
N GLN A 7 22.39 5.68 -6.66
CA GLN A 7 22.05 7.03 -7.15
C GLN A 7 21.45 7.01 -8.56
N LEU A 8 21.60 5.91 -9.29
CA LEU A 8 21.04 5.72 -10.64
C LEU A 8 19.72 4.93 -10.60
N GLU A 9 19.44 4.24 -9.49
CA GLU A 9 18.20 3.53 -9.26
C GLU A 9 17.05 4.52 -9.03
N HIS A 10 16.22 4.69 -10.07
CA HIS A 10 14.96 5.41 -10.00
C HIS A 10 13.89 4.53 -9.30
N SER A 11 14.10 4.19 -8.04
CA SER A 11 13.27 3.24 -7.28
C SER A 11 11.78 3.61 -7.23
N GLY A 12 11.45 4.90 -7.33
CA GLY A 12 10.07 5.40 -7.40
C GLY A 12 9.40 5.23 -8.76
N ALA A 13 10.18 5.07 -9.84
CA ALA A 13 9.65 5.06 -11.20
C ALA A 13 8.83 3.80 -11.52
N PHE A 14 8.94 2.74 -10.71
CA PHE A 14 8.06 1.58 -10.86
C PHE A 14 6.60 1.96 -10.56
N ILE A 15 6.34 2.69 -9.48
CA ILE A 15 4.99 3.07 -9.08
C ILE A 15 4.37 3.98 -10.15
N GLU A 16 5.13 4.97 -10.61
CA GLU A 16 4.67 5.90 -11.65
C GLU A 16 4.38 5.20 -12.99
N ARG A 17 5.17 4.18 -13.36
CA ARG A 17 4.94 3.41 -14.60
C ARG A 17 3.83 2.37 -14.46
N HIS A 18 3.59 1.87 -13.25
CA HIS A 18 2.64 0.79 -13.00
C HIS A 18 1.24 1.31 -12.70
N ILE A 19 1.12 2.46 -12.03
CA ILE A 19 -0.17 3.11 -11.77
C ILE A 19 -0.47 4.02 -12.97
N GLY A 20 -1.28 3.52 -13.89
CA GLY A 20 -1.60 4.22 -15.14
C GLY A 20 -2.51 5.45 -14.99
N SER A 21 -3.20 5.59 -13.86
CA SER A 21 -4.10 6.72 -13.59
C SER A 21 -3.31 7.91 -13.05
N SER A 22 -3.44 9.08 -13.68
CA SER A 22 -2.96 10.33 -13.08
C SER A 22 -3.75 10.69 -11.81
N ALA A 23 -3.18 11.56 -10.96
CA ALA A 23 -3.86 12.05 -9.76
C ALA A 23 -5.21 12.73 -10.08
N GLN A 24 -5.29 13.47 -11.19
CA GLN A 24 -6.53 14.09 -11.65
C GLN A 24 -7.57 13.04 -12.06
N GLN A 25 -7.17 12.03 -12.84
CA GLN A 25 -8.07 10.94 -13.22
C GLN A 25 -8.55 10.15 -11.99
N GLN A 26 -7.67 9.91 -11.02
CA GLN A 26 -8.06 9.28 -9.77
C GLN A 26 -9.13 10.08 -9.04
N GLN A 27 -9.01 11.42 -8.98
CA GLN A 27 -10.05 12.26 -8.38
C GLN A 27 -11.37 12.17 -9.16
N GLN A 28 -11.34 12.22 -10.49
CA GLN A 28 -12.55 12.09 -11.31
C GLN A 28 -13.26 10.74 -11.08
N LEU A 29 -12.50 9.66 -10.97
CA LEU A 29 -13.03 8.33 -10.66
C LEU A 29 -13.60 8.25 -9.24
N LEU A 30 -12.92 8.88 -8.26
CA LEU A 30 -13.38 8.96 -6.88
C LEU A 30 -14.72 9.70 -6.76
N GLU A 31 -14.88 10.83 -7.45
CA GLU A 31 -16.15 11.56 -7.52
C GLU A 31 -17.26 10.72 -8.18
N ALA A 32 -16.95 10.01 -9.26
CA ALA A 32 -17.91 9.15 -9.96
C ALA A 32 -18.47 8.02 -9.08
N VAL A 33 -17.67 7.54 -8.11
CA VAL A 33 -18.11 6.53 -7.12
C VAL A 33 -18.55 7.15 -5.79
N GLY A 34 -18.62 8.48 -5.68
CA GLY A 34 -19.04 9.20 -4.47
C GLY A 34 -18.05 9.13 -3.30
N ALA A 35 -16.78 8.80 -3.56
CA ALA A 35 -15.76 8.70 -2.54
C ALA A 35 -14.91 9.98 -2.47
N ARG A 36 -14.75 10.54 -1.25
CA ARG A 36 -13.94 11.75 -1.02
C ARG A 36 -12.42 11.52 -1.08
N SER A 37 -11.98 10.26 -0.95
CA SER A 37 -10.58 9.87 -1.02
C SER A 37 -10.43 8.37 -1.23
N LEU A 38 -9.26 7.93 -1.69
CA LEU A 38 -8.94 6.51 -1.81
C LEU A 38 -9.04 5.77 -0.46
N SER A 39 -8.57 6.40 0.62
CA SER A 39 -8.67 5.83 1.97
C SER A 39 -10.12 5.66 2.42
N ALA A 40 -11.00 6.63 2.12
CA ALA A 40 -12.42 6.55 2.42
C ALA A 40 -13.10 5.45 1.59
N LEU A 41 -12.68 5.26 0.33
CA LEU A 41 -13.16 4.17 -0.52
C LEU A 41 -12.74 2.80 0.05
N ILE A 42 -11.48 2.64 0.46
CA ILE A 42 -10.98 1.39 1.04
C ILE A 42 -11.76 1.02 2.30
N GLN A 43 -12.06 1.99 3.17
CA GLN A 43 -12.84 1.75 4.39
C GLN A 43 -14.30 1.35 4.13
N GLN A 44 -14.87 1.77 2.99
CA GLN A 44 -16.21 1.36 2.59
C GLN A 44 -16.25 -0.06 2.03
N ILE A 45 -15.16 -0.52 1.40
CA ILE A 45 -15.08 -1.83 0.73
C ILE A 45 -14.56 -2.93 1.66
N VAL A 46 -13.56 -2.63 2.48
CA VAL A 46 -12.87 -3.61 3.31
C VAL A 46 -13.46 -3.60 4.72
N PRO A 47 -14.08 -4.69 5.20
CA PRO A 47 -14.54 -4.80 6.57
C PRO A 47 -13.40 -4.57 7.57
N ALA A 48 -13.68 -3.79 8.62
CA ALA A 48 -12.66 -3.35 9.58
C ALA A 48 -11.91 -4.52 10.26
N ASP A 49 -12.59 -5.63 10.53
CA ASP A 49 -12.00 -6.80 11.21
C ASP A 49 -10.94 -7.55 10.40
N ILE A 50 -10.98 -7.44 9.07
CA ILE A 50 -9.96 -8.05 8.19
C ILE A 50 -8.94 -7.04 7.68
N GLN A 51 -9.15 -5.76 7.96
CA GLN A 51 -8.24 -4.73 7.49
C GLN A 51 -6.89 -4.86 8.22
N LEU A 52 -5.82 -4.80 7.43
CA LEU A 52 -4.49 -4.93 8.00
C LEU A 52 -4.22 -3.79 8.97
N PRO A 53 -3.74 -4.11 10.18
CA PRO A 53 -3.14 -3.13 11.04
C PRO A 53 -2.09 -2.30 10.31
N GLY A 54 -2.21 -0.97 10.36
CA GLY A 54 -1.15 -0.08 9.88
C GLY A 54 0.22 -0.57 10.40
N ARG A 55 1.20 -0.65 9.48
CA ARG A 55 2.63 -1.09 9.48
C ARG A 55 3.33 -1.71 10.71
N ARG A 56 2.77 -1.69 11.91
CA ARG A 56 3.36 -2.10 13.19
C ARG A 56 2.82 -3.40 13.81
N ARG A 57 1.67 -3.96 13.39
CA ARG A 57 1.19 -5.27 13.93
C ARG A 57 1.55 -6.51 13.08
N TRP A 58 2.38 -6.36 12.04
CA TRP A 58 2.95 -7.52 11.33
C TRP A 58 4.10 -8.18 12.10
N ALA A 59 4.78 -7.44 12.98
CA ALA A 59 5.86 -7.98 13.81
C ALA A 59 5.37 -8.92 14.92
N MET A 60 4.16 -8.68 15.45
CA MET A 60 3.67 -9.38 16.65
C MET A 60 2.95 -10.70 16.34
N ARG A 61 2.44 -10.86 15.11
CA ARG A 61 1.65 -12.04 14.70
C ARG A 61 2.52 -13.23 14.28
N ARG A 62 3.84 -13.05 14.14
CA ARG A 62 4.80 -14.14 13.86
C ARG A 62 5.37 -14.83 15.10
N LEU A 63 5.12 -14.31 16.31
CA LEU A 63 5.72 -14.86 17.53
C LEU A 63 4.85 -15.92 18.25
N ASN A 64 3.65 -16.24 17.74
CA ASN A 64 2.71 -17.14 18.42
C ASN A 64 2.48 -18.48 17.68
N ILE A 65 3.44 -18.92 16.87
CA ILE A 65 3.43 -20.26 16.26
C ILE A 65 4.20 -21.22 17.16
N ARG A 66 3.46 -21.74 18.14
CA ARG A 66 3.58 -23.04 18.82
C ARG A 66 4.89 -23.82 18.63
N ARG A 67 5.63 -23.92 19.75
CA ARG A 67 6.40 -25.08 20.24
C ARG A 67 5.99 -26.41 19.55
N TRP A 68 6.89 -26.96 18.72
CA TRP A 68 6.82 -28.36 18.26
C TRP A 68 7.40 -29.29 19.35
N PRO A 69 6.84 -30.49 19.58
CA PRO A 69 7.45 -31.48 20.46
C PRO A 69 8.66 -32.16 19.79
N ASN A 70 9.56 -32.67 20.64
CA ASN A 70 10.82 -33.36 20.31
C ASN A 70 10.66 -34.55 19.37
#